data_AF-A0A0S8IP11-F1
#
_entry.id   AF-A0A0S8IP11-F1
#
_cell.length_a   1.000
_cell.length_b   1.000
_cell.length_c   1.000
_cell.angle_alpha   90.00
_cell.angle_beta   90.00
_cell.angle_gamma   90.00
#
_symmetry.space_group_name_H-M   'P 1'
#
loop_
_entity.id
_entity.type
_entity.pdbx_description
1 polymer ?
#
loop_
_entity_poly.entity_id
_entity_poly.type
_entity_poly.pdbx_seq_one_letter_code
_entity_poly.pdbx_strand_id
1 'polypeptide(L)'
;MATRGFNKRCGYCRRGKEKYDKQGLTPGGFCVDAMSAIYPYFLALLYDAVFPQDPSVHEGILVRCPNANSPTLIRVSFKYKKLRLLLNILEKFFRHIGFPKDAIDKMMIAEIMNENEECRHRLGRRFIFRIPDIRQLCPASFFSLYPFIHLYARGKKVSEADGQLALGLACPDPKSNINYLVEPFVKKSGSAEISLIIKACCFYLVDLSKYKIVTQDGSGSQVSLDKIFPAGLCPTLMNVAIPYIITFQNGGYFKWRKDIHTVEAQCPNSESCVAFEIRRDPSGAKPLSLVIKQVRGKCPKAHREGEIFHFDFSKLICPHLFSRLFPYLLFLELHPERKEYAQGILLEDPLQDGVKYLLTRAV
;
A
#
# COMPACT_ATOMS: atom_id res chain seq x y z
N MET A 1 -18.06 -0.93 27.03
CA MET A 1 -18.92 -1.77 26.16
C MET A 1 -18.04 -2.59 25.22
N ALA A 2 -17.85 -3.88 25.49
CA ALA A 2 -17.17 -4.78 24.57
C ALA A 2 -18.15 -5.13 23.44
N THR A 3 -17.88 -4.66 22.23
CA THR A 3 -18.67 -5.07 21.06
C THR A 3 -18.49 -6.58 20.89
N ARG A 4 -19.59 -7.33 20.97
CA ARG A 4 -19.70 -8.72 20.48
C ARG A 4 -19.54 -8.72 18.96
N GLY A 5 -18.37 -8.33 18.48
CA GLY A 5 -18.00 -8.35 17.07
C GLY A 5 -17.41 -9.71 16.76
N PHE A 6 -18.02 -10.42 15.83
CA PHE A 6 -17.52 -11.66 15.23
C PHE A 6 -16.00 -11.77 15.27
N ASN A 7 -15.47 -12.63 16.14
CA ASN A 7 -14.06 -12.99 16.19
C ASN A 7 -13.74 -13.93 15.00
N LYS A 8 -14.04 -13.47 13.77
CA LYS A 8 -13.75 -14.20 12.54
C LYS A 8 -12.24 -14.27 12.43
N ARG A 9 -11.70 -15.48 12.57
CA ARG A 9 -10.26 -15.75 12.41
C ARG A 9 -9.82 -15.23 11.03
N CYS A 10 -8.82 -14.36 10.99
CA CYS A 10 -8.21 -13.93 9.74
C CYS A 10 -7.52 -15.14 9.07
N GLY A 11 -7.89 -15.44 7.83
CA GLY A 11 -7.28 -16.54 7.06
C GLY A 11 -5.87 -16.25 6.53
N TYR A 12 -5.40 -15.01 6.71
CA TYR A 12 -4.16 -14.51 6.10
C TYR A 12 -3.04 -14.21 7.09
N CYS A 13 -3.31 -14.29 8.39
CA CYS A 13 -2.35 -13.90 9.41
C CYS A 13 -2.00 -15.08 10.30
N ARG A 14 -0.72 -15.15 10.65
CA ARG A 14 -0.17 -15.96 11.73
C ARG A 14 -0.90 -15.77 13.06
N ARG A 15 -0.84 -16.76 13.93
CA ARG A 15 -1.60 -16.80 15.20
C ARG A 15 -0.74 -16.32 16.37
N GLY A 16 -1.34 -15.55 17.28
CA GLY A 16 -0.70 -15.17 18.54
C GLY A 16 0.52 -14.25 18.34
N LYS A 17 1.60 -14.50 19.10
CA LYS A 17 2.84 -13.71 19.09
C LYS A 17 3.84 -14.14 17.99
N GLU A 18 3.36 -14.83 16.96
CA GLU A 18 4.19 -15.31 15.85
C GLU A 18 4.79 -14.13 15.07
N LYS A 19 6.12 -14.16 14.87
CA LYS A 19 6.87 -13.10 14.19
C LYS A 19 6.93 -13.36 12.68
N TYR A 20 6.90 -12.29 11.89
CA TYR A 20 7.35 -12.32 10.50
C TYR A 20 8.79 -11.81 10.47
N ASP A 21 9.70 -12.65 10.01
CA ASP A 21 11.06 -12.22 9.74
C ASP A 21 11.16 -11.60 8.33
N LYS A 22 12.39 -11.26 7.90
CA LYS A 22 12.64 -10.74 6.56
C LYS A 22 12.10 -11.66 5.45
N GLN A 23 12.09 -12.98 5.66
CA GLN A 23 11.59 -13.96 4.69
C GLN A 23 10.05 -14.04 4.71
N GLY A 24 9.43 -13.70 5.84
CA GLY A 24 7.98 -13.61 6.00
C GLY A 24 7.35 -12.35 5.41
N LEU A 25 8.12 -11.35 4.96
CA LEU A 25 7.55 -10.11 4.40
C LEU A 25 7.10 -10.24 2.95
N THR A 26 7.75 -11.12 2.18
CA THR A 26 7.52 -11.28 0.73
C THR A 26 7.78 -12.74 0.32
N PRO A 27 7.36 -13.21 -0.86
CA PRO A 27 7.75 -14.53 -1.33
C PRO A 27 9.28 -14.71 -1.38
N GLY A 28 9.73 -15.94 -1.16
CA GLY A 28 11.15 -16.29 -1.05
C GLY A 28 12.02 -15.65 -2.14
N GLY A 29 12.90 -14.74 -1.71
CA GLY A 29 13.86 -14.08 -2.59
C GLY A 29 13.32 -12.90 -3.40
N PHE A 30 12.05 -12.50 -3.26
CA PHE A 30 11.53 -11.24 -3.81
C PHE A 30 11.91 -10.07 -2.89
N CYS A 31 12.15 -8.86 -3.42
CA CYS A 31 12.48 -7.71 -2.57
C CYS A 31 11.23 -6.94 -2.13
N VAL A 32 11.33 -6.27 -0.97
CA VAL A 32 10.23 -5.50 -0.37
C VAL A 32 9.84 -4.30 -1.24
N ASP A 33 10.80 -3.65 -1.90
CA ASP A 33 10.55 -2.50 -2.77
C ASP A 33 9.77 -2.90 -4.01
N ALA A 34 10.15 -4.02 -4.64
CA ALA A 34 9.40 -4.61 -5.74
C ALA A 34 8.01 -5.06 -5.32
N MET A 35 7.85 -5.62 -4.11
CA MET A 35 6.52 -5.99 -3.60
C MET A 35 5.62 -4.77 -3.41
N SER A 36 6.14 -3.70 -2.79
CA SER A 36 5.40 -2.45 -2.61
C SER A 36 4.98 -1.84 -3.95
N ALA A 37 5.92 -1.87 -4.91
CA ALA A 37 5.71 -1.40 -6.27
C ALA A 37 4.55 -2.08 -7.00
N ILE A 38 4.49 -3.42 -6.93
CA ILE A 38 3.51 -4.21 -7.68
C ILE A 38 2.17 -4.36 -6.95
N TYR A 39 2.13 -4.16 -5.62
CA TYR A 39 0.96 -4.50 -4.83
C TYR A 39 -0.36 -3.83 -5.30
N PRO A 40 -0.40 -2.53 -5.64
CA PRO A 40 -1.64 -1.93 -6.13
C PRO A 40 -2.20 -2.63 -7.38
N TYR A 41 -1.33 -2.99 -8.32
CA TYR A 41 -1.70 -3.70 -9.55
C TYR A 41 -2.07 -5.15 -9.29
N PHE A 42 -1.36 -5.77 -8.36
CA PHE A 42 -1.64 -7.11 -7.90
C PHE A 42 -3.05 -7.21 -7.32
N LEU A 43 -3.44 -6.25 -6.47
CA LEU A 43 -4.79 -6.15 -5.94
C LEU A 43 -5.81 -5.90 -7.05
N ALA A 44 -5.52 -4.96 -7.95
CA ALA A 44 -6.41 -4.61 -9.05
C ALA A 44 -6.71 -5.83 -9.95
N LEU A 45 -5.68 -6.57 -10.38
CA LEU A 45 -5.81 -7.78 -11.18
C LEU A 45 -6.53 -8.91 -10.43
N LEU A 46 -6.29 -9.04 -9.12
CA LEU A 46 -7.00 -10.00 -8.28
C LEU A 46 -8.52 -9.77 -8.36
N TYR A 47 -8.94 -8.51 -8.46
CA TYR A 47 -10.34 -8.06 -8.54
C TYR A 47 -10.80 -7.63 -9.93
N ASP A 48 -10.27 -8.27 -10.97
CA ASP A 48 -10.75 -8.17 -12.36
C ASP A 48 -10.65 -6.76 -12.96
N ALA A 49 -9.72 -5.93 -12.47
CA ALA A 49 -9.39 -4.69 -13.16
C ALA A 49 -8.76 -4.97 -14.53
N VAL A 50 -9.09 -4.11 -15.50
CA VAL A 50 -8.61 -4.16 -16.88
C VAL A 50 -7.83 -2.87 -17.14
N PHE A 51 -6.60 -3.03 -17.61
CA PHE A 51 -5.70 -1.91 -17.91
C PHE A 51 -5.65 -1.71 -19.43
N PRO A 52 -5.95 -0.50 -19.94
CA PRO A 52 -6.10 -0.26 -21.38
C PRO A 52 -4.78 -0.33 -22.16
N GLN A 53 -3.63 -0.29 -21.48
CA GLN A 53 -2.31 -0.27 -22.11
C GLN A 53 -1.84 -1.63 -22.65
N ASP A 54 -2.62 -2.70 -22.50
CA ASP A 54 -2.23 -4.01 -23.03
C ASP A 54 -3.43 -4.72 -23.70
N PRO A 55 -3.53 -4.71 -25.05
CA PRO A 55 -4.57 -5.46 -25.77
C PRO A 55 -4.45 -6.98 -25.54
N SER A 56 -3.32 -7.45 -25.02
CA SER A 56 -3.17 -8.79 -24.47
C SER A 56 -3.41 -8.77 -22.95
N VAL A 57 -4.68 -8.68 -22.54
CA VAL A 57 -5.10 -8.81 -21.12
C VAL A 57 -4.56 -10.11 -20.45
N HIS A 58 -4.08 -11.06 -21.26
CA HIS A 58 -3.43 -12.29 -20.83
C HIS A 58 -1.93 -12.17 -20.49
N GLU A 59 -1.23 -11.11 -20.91
CA GLU A 59 0.20 -10.94 -20.63
C GLU A 59 0.48 -10.24 -19.29
N GLY A 60 -0.47 -9.46 -18.77
CA GLY A 60 -0.36 -8.79 -17.48
C GLY A 60 -0.10 -7.29 -17.60
N ILE A 61 0.52 -6.70 -16.59
CA ILE A 61 0.82 -5.27 -16.51
C ILE A 61 2.31 -5.09 -16.25
N LEU A 62 2.98 -4.25 -17.02
CA LEU A 62 4.35 -3.86 -16.74
C LEU A 62 4.40 -2.79 -15.65
N VAL A 63 5.21 -3.04 -14.63
CA VAL A 63 5.38 -2.15 -13.47
C VAL A 63 6.86 -1.88 -13.28
N ARG A 64 7.22 -0.60 -13.16
CA ARG A 64 8.59 -0.16 -12.86
C ARG A 64 8.90 -0.27 -11.37
N CYS A 65 10.01 -0.91 -11.02
CA CYS A 65 10.61 -0.88 -9.67
C CYS A 65 11.00 0.58 -9.33
N PRO A 66 10.96 1.04 -8.05
CA PRO A 66 11.21 2.45 -7.72
C PRO A 66 12.69 2.88 -7.80
N ASN A 67 13.57 2.07 -8.41
CA ASN A 67 14.95 2.49 -8.66
C ASN A 67 14.96 3.44 -9.87
N ALA A 68 15.42 4.66 -9.67
CA ALA A 68 15.31 5.74 -10.63
C ALA A 68 16.41 5.77 -11.71
N ASN A 69 17.56 5.14 -11.45
CA ASN A 69 18.70 5.16 -12.38
C ASN A 69 18.53 4.14 -13.51
N SER A 70 17.98 2.97 -13.16
CA SER A 70 17.58 1.94 -14.10
C SER A 70 16.43 1.19 -13.44
N PRO A 71 15.18 1.37 -13.88
CA PRO A 71 14.07 0.66 -13.27
C PRO A 71 14.04 -0.79 -13.76
N THR A 72 14.04 -1.74 -12.82
CA THR A 72 13.65 -3.12 -13.18
C THR A 72 12.17 -3.13 -13.56
N LEU A 73 11.87 -3.61 -14.75
CA LEU A 73 10.52 -3.86 -15.25
C LEU A 73 10.02 -5.20 -14.72
N ILE A 74 8.82 -5.17 -14.17
CA ILE A 74 8.18 -6.34 -13.57
C ILE A 74 6.80 -6.51 -14.21
N ARG A 75 6.60 -7.63 -14.89
CA ARG A 75 5.28 -8.02 -15.39
C ARG A 75 4.49 -8.66 -14.26
N VAL A 76 3.39 -8.03 -13.89
CA VAL A 76 2.41 -8.55 -12.92
C VAL A 76 1.28 -9.19 -13.70
N SER A 77 1.08 -10.49 -13.54
CA SER A 77 0.04 -11.26 -14.22
C SER A 77 -0.63 -12.21 -13.25
N PHE A 78 -1.64 -12.93 -13.73
CA PHE A 78 -2.28 -13.99 -12.97
C PHE A 78 -2.58 -15.19 -13.85
N LYS A 79 -2.68 -16.36 -13.21
CA LYS A 79 -3.19 -17.58 -13.83
C LYS A 79 -4.37 -18.11 -13.05
N TYR A 80 -5.37 -18.61 -13.75
CA TYR A 80 -6.44 -19.36 -13.12
C TYR A 80 -5.93 -20.72 -12.65
N LYS A 81 -6.42 -21.18 -11.50
CA LYS A 81 -6.22 -22.54 -11.01
C LYS A 81 -7.00 -23.51 -11.91
N LYS A 82 -6.47 -24.73 -12.09
CA LYS A 82 -7.06 -25.78 -12.96
C LYS A 82 -8.54 -26.08 -12.67
N LEU A 83 -8.99 -25.87 -11.44
CA LEU A 83 -10.37 -26.15 -10.98
C LEU A 83 -11.28 -24.91 -10.97
N ARG A 84 -11.05 -23.93 -11.86
CA ARG A 84 -11.79 -22.66 -11.88
C ARG A 84 -13.31 -22.83 -11.85
N LEU A 85 -13.86 -23.74 -12.65
CA LEU A 85 -15.31 -23.93 -12.72
C LEU A 85 -15.90 -24.37 -11.36
N LEU A 86 -15.26 -25.33 -10.69
CA LEU A 86 -15.64 -25.76 -9.35
C LEU A 86 -15.48 -24.62 -8.33
N LEU A 87 -14.39 -23.85 -8.40
CA LEU A 87 -14.15 -22.72 -7.51
C LEU A 87 -15.18 -21.60 -7.69
N ASN A 88 -15.61 -21.32 -8.93
CA ASN A 88 -16.66 -20.34 -9.23
C ASN A 88 -18.02 -20.78 -8.67
N ILE A 89 -18.34 -22.08 -8.75
CA ILE A 89 -19.57 -22.63 -8.16
C ILE A 89 -19.51 -22.49 -6.63
N LEU A 90 -18.38 -22.87 -6.03
CA LEU A 90 -18.16 -22.73 -4.59
C LEU A 90 -18.23 -21.26 -4.16
N GLU A 91 -17.67 -20.33 -4.92
CA GLU A 91 -17.73 -18.90 -4.64
C GLU A 91 -19.18 -18.40 -4.61
N LYS A 92 -19.99 -18.74 -5.63
CA LYS A 92 -21.42 -18.40 -5.67
C LYS A 92 -22.16 -18.98 -4.47
N PHE A 93 -21.90 -20.24 -4.13
CA PHE A 93 -22.47 -20.89 -2.95
C PHE A 93 -22.08 -20.18 -1.65
N PHE A 94 -20.78 -19.93 -1.44
CA PHE A 94 -20.24 -19.22 -0.28
C PHE A 94 -20.81 -17.80 -0.15
N ARG A 95 -21.02 -17.10 -1.27
CA ARG A 95 -21.69 -15.80 -1.30
C ARG A 95 -23.16 -15.91 -0.85
N HIS A 96 -23.87 -16.94 -1.32
CA HIS A 96 -25.27 -17.18 -0.95
C HIS A 96 -25.44 -17.45 0.55
N ILE A 97 -24.51 -18.21 1.17
CA ILE A 97 -24.54 -18.50 2.61
C ILE A 97 -23.89 -17.41 3.49
N GLY A 98 -23.55 -16.24 2.94
CA GLY A 98 -23.01 -15.12 3.71
C GLY A 98 -21.53 -15.26 4.13
N PHE A 99 -20.79 -16.15 3.49
CA PHE A 99 -19.35 -16.36 3.71
C PHE A 99 -18.55 -16.04 2.45
N PRO A 100 -18.59 -14.80 1.95
CA PRO A 100 -17.87 -14.45 0.73
C PRO A 100 -16.37 -14.73 0.93
N LYS A 101 -15.80 -15.53 0.04
CA LYS A 101 -14.37 -15.83 0.03
C LYS A 101 -13.69 -14.94 -1.00
N ASP A 102 -12.52 -14.46 -0.61
CA ASP A 102 -11.68 -13.67 -1.47
C ASP A 102 -11.06 -14.52 -2.58
N ALA A 103 -10.80 -13.93 -3.74
CA ALA A 103 -10.39 -14.54 -5.01
C ALA A 103 -9.53 -15.83 -4.89
N ILE A 104 -10.21 -16.97 -4.73
CA ILE A 104 -9.59 -18.28 -4.48
C ILE A 104 -9.11 -18.96 -5.75
N ASP A 105 -9.50 -18.48 -6.93
CA ASP A 105 -9.28 -19.10 -8.23
C ASP A 105 -8.04 -18.58 -8.95
N LYS A 106 -7.41 -17.50 -8.46
CA LYS A 106 -6.24 -16.88 -9.09
C LYS A 106 -4.93 -17.23 -8.36
N MET A 107 -3.87 -17.29 -9.15
CA MET A 107 -2.49 -17.32 -8.69
C MET A 107 -1.77 -16.15 -9.34
N MET A 108 -1.24 -15.27 -8.52
CA MET A 108 -0.59 -14.06 -9.00
C MET A 108 0.90 -14.31 -9.23
N ILE A 109 1.44 -13.68 -10.27
CA ILE A 109 2.81 -13.91 -10.75
C ILE A 109 3.47 -12.55 -10.98
N ALA A 110 4.68 -12.38 -10.47
CA ALA A 110 5.58 -11.31 -10.87
C ALA A 110 6.75 -11.90 -11.66
N GLU A 111 7.03 -11.36 -12.83
CA GLU A 111 8.10 -11.80 -13.72
C GLU A 111 9.01 -10.62 -14.05
N ILE A 112 10.32 -10.82 -13.92
CA ILE A 112 11.31 -9.80 -14.25
C ILE A 112 11.49 -9.74 -15.76
N MET A 113 11.33 -8.55 -16.35
CA MET A 113 11.25 -8.35 -17.80
C MET A 113 12.50 -7.72 -18.42
N ASN A 114 13.42 -7.19 -17.61
CA ASN A 114 14.71 -6.68 -18.07
C ASN A 114 15.83 -7.04 -17.09
N GLU A 115 17.07 -7.02 -17.59
CA GLU A 115 18.26 -7.05 -16.74
C GLU A 115 18.62 -5.64 -16.28
N ASN A 116 19.16 -5.58 -15.06
CA ASN A 116 19.67 -4.37 -14.46
C ASN A 116 20.80 -4.77 -13.50
N GLU A 117 21.98 -4.19 -13.70
CA GLU A 117 23.19 -4.50 -12.95
C GLU A 117 23.06 -4.21 -11.44
N GLU A 118 22.28 -3.18 -11.07
CA GLU A 118 22.03 -2.81 -9.68
C GLU A 118 20.96 -3.69 -9.01
N CYS A 119 20.16 -4.41 -9.80
CA CYS A 119 19.09 -5.25 -9.30
C CYS A 119 19.54 -6.70 -9.10
N ARG A 120 19.32 -7.23 -7.89
CA ARG A 120 19.59 -8.64 -7.58
C ARG A 120 18.68 -9.64 -8.31
N HIS A 121 17.60 -9.16 -8.95
CA HIS A 121 16.66 -10.02 -9.66
C HIS A 121 17.09 -10.14 -11.13
N ARG A 122 17.07 -11.37 -11.66
CA ARG A 122 17.51 -11.68 -13.02
C ARG A 122 16.31 -11.74 -13.97
N LEU A 123 16.55 -11.43 -15.24
CA LEU A 123 15.56 -11.54 -16.32
C LEU A 123 14.90 -12.92 -16.35
N GLY A 124 13.59 -12.96 -16.61
CA GLY A 124 12.79 -14.19 -16.65
C GLY A 124 12.54 -14.84 -15.30
N ARG A 125 13.10 -14.33 -14.20
CA ARG A 125 12.81 -14.86 -12.87
C ARG A 125 11.36 -14.60 -12.50
N ARG A 126 10.67 -15.65 -12.04
CA ARG A 126 9.26 -15.61 -11.66
C ARG A 126 9.08 -15.79 -10.16
N PHE A 127 8.19 -15.00 -9.60
CA PHE A 127 7.76 -15.07 -8.21
C PHE A 127 6.27 -15.36 -8.18
N ILE A 128 5.91 -16.46 -7.53
CA ILE A 128 4.52 -16.92 -7.43
C ILE A 128 3.98 -16.56 -6.05
N PHE A 129 2.89 -15.80 -6.04
CA PHE A 129 2.22 -15.40 -4.82
C PHE A 129 1.02 -16.30 -4.60
N ARG A 130 1.08 -17.08 -3.53
CA ARG A 130 0.00 -17.96 -3.10
C ARG A 130 -0.83 -17.22 -2.07
N ILE A 131 -2.07 -16.91 -2.42
CA ILE A 131 -3.03 -16.30 -1.50
C ILE A 131 -4.11 -17.34 -1.19
N PRO A 132 -4.38 -17.66 0.09
CA PRO A 132 -3.61 -17.28 1.29
C PRO A 132 -2.29 -18.07 1.43
N ASP A 133 -1.23 -17.44 1.95
CA ASP A 133 -0.04 -18.12 2.52
C ASP A 133 0.26 -17.48 3.88
N ILE A 134 -0.18 -18.13 4.95
CA ILE A 134 -0.04 -17.63 6.33
C ILE A 134 1.43 -17.50 6.78
N ARG A 135 2.38 -18.09 6.05
CA ARG A 135 3.80 -17.93 6.39
C ARG A 135 4.31 -16.55 6.00
N GLN A 136 3.60 -15.86 5.11
CA GLN A 136 3.90 -14.53 4.64
C GLN A 136 2.91 -13.52 5.22
N LEU A 137 3.34 -12.29 5.41
CA LEU A 137 2.46 -11.20 5.76
C LEU A 137 1.45 -10.99 4.63
N CYS A 138 0.18 -10.82 4.98
CA CYS A 138 -0.83 -10.64 3.94
C CYS A 138 -0.52 -9.37 3.12
N PRO A 139 -0.71 -9.40 1.79
CA PRO A 139 -0.32 -8.29 0.92
C PRO A 139 -0.89 -6.92 1.33
N ALA A 140 -2.15 -6.87 1.79
CA ALA A 140 -2.78 -5.64 2.28
C ALA A 140 -2.08 -5.09 3.53
N SER A 141 -1.77 -5.96 4.49
CA SER A 141 -1.03 -5.55 5.68
C SER A 141 0.38 -5.13 5.28
N PHE A 142 1.08 -5.90 4.43
CA PHE A 142 2.41 -5.54 3.94
C PHE A 142 2.43 -4.13 3.36
N PHE A 143 1.53 -3.79 2.44
CA PHE A 143 1.52 -2.48 1.81
C PHE A 143 1.20 -1.34 2.79
N SER A 144 0.28 -1.58 3.73
CA SER A 144 -0.04 -0.60 4.78
C SER A 144 1.13 -0.37 5.74
N LEU A 145 1.94 -1.40 5.99
CA LEU A 145 3.09 -1.35 6.91
C LEU A 145 4.39 -0.93 6.19
N TYR A 146 4.48 -1.11 4.88
CA TYR A 146 5.70 -0.93 4.10
C TYR A 146 6.36 0.44 4.29
N PRO A 147 5.64 1.58 4.27
CA PRO A 147 6.26 2.88 4.52
C PRO A 147 7.06 2.90 5.83
N PHE A 148 6.57 2.23 6.87
CA PHE A 148 7.24 2.15 8.17
C PHE A 148 8.39 1.14 8.19
N ILE A 149 8.22 -0.01 7.53
CA ILE A 149 9.32 -0.99 7.34
C ILE A 149 10.49 -0.33 6.60
N HIS A 150 10.18 0.50 5.60
CA HIS A 150 11.15 1.23 4.80
C HIS A 150 11.96 2.24 5.62
N LEU A 151 11.32 2.91 6.58
CA LEU A 151 12.01 3.79 7.53
C LEU A 151 13.11 3.05 8.28
N TYR A 152 12.79 1.88 8.86
CA TYR A 152 13.77 1.08 9.59
C TYR A 152 14.89 0.54 8.68
N ALA A 153 14.56 0.18 7.44
CA ALA A 153 15.56 -0.32 6.49
C ALA A 153 16.60 0.75 6.10
N ARG A 154 16.21 2.03 6.05
CA ARG A 154 17.09 3.15 5.66
C ARG A 154 17.69 3.90 6.86
N GLY A 155 17.05 3.81 8.03
CA GLY A 155 17.55 4.33 9.29
C GLY A 155 18.55 3.38 9.95
N LYS A 156 19.81 3.34 9.48
CA LYS A 156 20.89 2.55 10.13
C LYS A 156 21.20 2.98 11.57
N LYS A 157 20.67 4.12 12.05
CA LYS A 157 20.84 4.68 13.39
C LYS A 157 19.63 5.56 13.72
N VAL A 158 18.49 4.98 14.12
CA VAL A 158 17.65 5.69 15.10
C VAL A 158 18.52 5.75 16.35
N SER A 159 18.87 6.95 16.80
CA SER A 159 19.94 7.12 17.78
C SER A 159 19.70 6.24 19.02
N GLU A 160 20.75 5.64 19.59
CA GLU A 160 20.62 4.87 20.85
C GLU A 160 20.06 5.73 22.00
N ALA A 161 20.14 7.06 21.88
CA ALA A 161 19.62 8.01 22.84
C ALA A 161 18.08 8.14 22.84
N ASP A 162 17.41 7.80 21.72
CA ASP A 162 15.94 7.96 21.59
C ASP A 162 15.14 6.68 21.91
N GLY A 163 15.82 5.63 22.39
CA GLY A 163 15.22 4.33 22.64
C GLY A 163 14.90 3.58 21.35
N GLN A 164 14.72 2.25 21.46
CA GLN A 164 14.25 1.48 20.31
C GLN A 164 12.80 1.88 20.00
N LEU A 165 12.61 2.42 18.80
CA LEU A 165 11.28 2.72 18.28
C LEU A 165 10.54 1.40 18.01
N ALA A 166 9.45 1.14 18.71
CA ALA A 166 8.50 0.11 18.30
C ALA A 166 7.23 0.80 17.78
N LEU A 167 6.72 0.36 16.62
CA LEU A 167 5.49 0.92 16.05
C LEU A 167 4.34 -0.06 16.22
N GLY A 168 3.30 0.36 16.95
CA GLY A 168 2.00 -0.33 16.99
C GLY A 168 1.17 0.04 15.77
N LEU A 169 0.86 -0.95 14.94
CA LEU A 169 0.19 -0.76 13.65
C LEU A 169 -1.00 -1.70 13.51
N ALA A 170 -2.17 -1.20 13.10
CA ALA A 170 -3.35 -2.03 12.87
C ALA A 170 -3.35 -2.69 11.49
N CYS A 171 -4.00 -3.85 11.39
CA CYS A 171 -4.38 -4.44 10.12
C CYS A 171 -5.30 -3.50 9.34
N PRO A 172 -5.16 -3.34 8.01
CA PRO A 172 -6.01 -2.42 7.25
C PRO A 172 -7.46 -2.89 7.09
N ASP A 173 -7.83 -4.11 7.54
CA ASP A 173 -9.22 -4.55 7.59
C ASP A 173 -9.89 -4.06 8.90
N PRO A 174 -10.90 -3.18 8.85
CA PRO A 174 -11.57 -2.64 10.03
C PRO A 174 -12.36 -3.67 10.87
N LYS A 175 -12.56 -4.86 10.31
CA LYS A 175 -13.20 -6.00 10.99
C LYS A 175 -12.17 -6.89 11.68
N SER A 176 -10.88 -6.67 11.42
CA SER A 176 -9.78 -7.37 12.08
C SER A 176 -9.41 -6.69 13.40
N ASN A 177 -9.08 -7.50 14.41
CA ASN A 177 -8.51 -7.03 15.68
C ASN A 177 -6.98 -7.24 15.72
N ILE A 178 -6.35 -7.46 14.56
CA ILE A 178 -4.91 -7.72 14.46
C ILE A 178 -4.16 -6.41 14.55
N ASN A 179 -3.23 -6.35 15.49
CA ASN A 179 -2.21 -5.31 15.59
C ASN A 179 -0.83 -5.94 15.41
N TYR A 180 0.02 -5.24 14.69
CA TYR A 180 1.41 -5.55 14.45
C TYR A 180 2.27 -4.68 15.34
N LEU A 181 3.35 -5.26 15.85
CA LEU A 181 4.44 -4.54 16.47
C LEU A 181 5.62 -4.62 15.51
N VAL A 182 6.09 -3.48 15.01
CA VAL A 182 7.27 -3.41 14.14
C VAL A 182 8.45 -2.92 14.97
N GLU A 183 9.49 -3.74 15.03
CA GLU A 183 10.71 -3.50 15.79
C GLU A 183 11.93 -3.61 14.87
N PRO A 184 12.99 -2.81 15.07
CA PRO A 184 14.22 -2.96 14.31
C PRO A 184 14.90 -4.30 14.64
N PHE A 185 15.54 -4.90 13.65
CA PHE A 185 16.40 -6.09 13.84
C PHE A 185 17.71 -5.70 14.53
N VAL A 186 17.68 -5.36 15.81
CA VAL A 186 18.89 -5.20 16.61
C VAL A 186 19.07 -6.47 17.43
N LYS A 187 20.15 -7.22 17.20
CA LYS A 187 20.59 -8.27 18.12
C LYS A 187 21.07 -7.59 19.40
N LYS A 188 20.23 -7.46 20.43
CA LYS A 188 20.71 -6.98 21.72
C LYS A 188 21.50 -8.06 22.45
N SER A 189 22.79 -7.78 22.66
CA SER A 189 23.52 -8.27 23.83
C SER A 189 23.12 -7.41 25.04
N GLY A 190 22.29 -7.96 25.93
CA GLY A 190 22.34 -7.69 27.37
C GLY A 190 21.87 -6.36 27.97
N SER A 191 21.31 -5.39 27.24
CA SER A 191 20.80 -4.15 27.89
C SER A 191 19.26 -4.09 27.97
N ALA A 192 18.74 -3.79 29.16
CA ALA A 192 17.31 -3.61 29.42
C ALA A 192 16.71 -2.58 28.42
N GLU A 193 15.70 -3.00 27.67
CA GLU A 193 15.02 -2.20 26.64
C GLU A 193 13.97 -1.30 27.26
N ILE A 194 14.17 0.02 27.15
CA ILE A 194 13.06 0.97 27.14
C ILE A 194 12.70 1.17 25.67
N SER A 195 11.68 0.45 25.21
CA SER A 195 11.10 0.67 23.88
C SER A 195 10.16 1.88 23.96
N LEU A 196 10.50 2.99 23.28
CA LEU A 196 9.56 4.09 23.12
C LEU A 196 8.60 3.72 22.00
N ILE A 197 7.33 3.50 22.33
CA ILE A 197 6.31 3.23 21.32
C ILE A 197 5.93 4.57 20.67
N ILE A 198 6.43 4.81 19.45
CA ILE A 198 5.93 5.95 18.67
C ILE A 198 4.56 5.60 18.13
N LYS A 199 3.62 6.53 18.32
CA LYS A 199 2.29 6.45 17.76
C LYS A 199 2.40 6.57 16.24
N ALA A 200 2.16 5.48 15.54
CA ALA A 200 2.31 5.37 14.08
C ALA A 200 1.43 6.33 13.25
N CYS A 201 0.55 7.11 13.90
CA CYS A 201 -0.24 8.14 13.24
C CYS A 201 0.37 9.54 13.30
N CYS A 202 1.56 9.70 13.89
CA CYS A 202 2.17 11.02 14.08
C CYS A 202 2.56 11.75 12.78
N PHE A 203 2.26 11.17 11.63
CA PHE A 203 2.47 11.74 10.30
C PHE A 203 1.39 12.73 9.87
N TYR A 204 0.55 13.20 10.81
CA TYR A 204 -0.32 14.37 10.64
C TYR A 204 0.47 15.66 10.34
N LEU A 205 1.79 15.64 10.54
CA LEU A 205 2.73 16.73 10.31
C LEU A 205 3.44 16.67 8.96
N VAL A 206 3.15 15.70 8.07
CA VAL A 206 3.66 15.82 6.70
C VAL A 206 3.00 17.03 6.07
N ASP A 207 3.68 18.15 6.20
CA ASP A 207 3.28 19.42 5.63
C ASP A 207 3.62 19.35 4.15
N LEU A 208 2.64 18.90 3.38
CA LEU A 208 2.76 18.73 1.94
C LEU A 208 3.13 20.04 1.23
N SER A 209 2.88 21.21 1.84
CA SER A 209 3.29 22.50 1.29
C SER A 209 4.81 22.68 1.25
N LYS A 210 5.56 21.91 2.06
CA LYS A 210 7.03 21.87 2.04
C LYS A 210 7.59 21.07 0.88
N TYR A 211 6.78 20.47 0.03
CA TYR A 211 7.23 19.57 -1.03
C TYR A 211 6.66 19.97 -2.37
N LYS A 212 7.50 19.91 -3.39
CA LYS A 212 7.13 20.14 -4.78
C LYS A 212 7.59 18.96 -5.63
N ILE A 213 6.84 18.70 -6.69
CA ILE A 213 7.26 17.81 -7.76
C ILE A 213 7.61 18.67 -8.96
N VAL A 214 8.79 18.44 -9.52
CA VAL A 214 9.28 19.07 -10.74
C VAL A 214 9.26 18.04 -11.87
N THR A 215 8.49 18.31 -12.92
CA THR A 215 8.52 17.50 -14.14
C THR A 215 9.90 17.59 -14.82
N GLN A 216 10.41 16.47 -15.30
CA GLN A 216 11.70 16.34 -15.98
C GLN A 216 11.54 16.12 -17.50
N ASP A 217 10.40 16.54 -18.06
CA ASP A 217 10.07 16.47 -19.48
C ASP A 217 10.63 17.67 -20.29
N GLY A 218 11.53 18.45 -19.69
CA GLY A 218 12.07 19.69 -20.24
C GLY A 218 11.21 20.93 -19.98
N SER A 219 9.95 20.79 -19.53
CA SER A 219 9.11 21.95 -19.16
C SER A 219 9.54 22.58 -17.84
N GLY A 220 10.11 21.78 -16.93
CA GLY A 220 10.48 22.22 -15.58
C GLY A 220 9.27 22.61 -14.72
N SER A 221 8.06 22.24 -15.12
CA SER A 221 6.82 22.60 -14.42
C SER A 221 6.85 22.05 -13.00
N GLN A 222 6.54 22.92 -12.03
CA GLN A 222 6.55 22.58 -10.61
C GLN A 222 5.14 22.61 -10.02
N VAL A 223 4.79 21.60 -9.25
CA VAL A 223 3.51 21.54 -8.53
C VAL A 223 3.75 21.19 -7.07
N SER A 224 3.17 21.98 -6.18
CA SER A 224 3.23 21.74 -4.74
C SER A 224 2.35 20.55 -4.35
N LEU A 225 2.82 19.67 -3.45
CA LEU A 225 2.10 18.43 -3.13
C LEU A 225 0.73 18.70 -2.48
N ASP A 226 0.58 19.78 -1.72
CA ASP A 226 -0.70 20.16 -1.10
C ASP A 226 -1.77 20.56 -2.14
N LYS A 227 -1.37 20.99 -3.34
CA LYS A 227 -2.30 21.38 -4.42
C LYS A 227 -2.89 20.18 -5.17
N ILE A 228 -2.22 19.05 -5.12
CA ILE A 228 -2.60 17.81 -5.82
C ILE A 228 -3.15 16.76 -4.88
N PHE A 229 -2.98 16.94 -3.58
CA PHE A 229 -3.49 16.02 -2.56
C PHE A 229 -4.90 16.45 -2.14
N PRO A 230 -5.83 15.53 -1.84
CA PRO A 230 -7.19 15.92 -1.46
C PRO A 230 -7.13 16.75 -0.17
N ALA A 231 -7.62 17.99 -0.25
CA ALA A 231 -7.55 18.93 0.87
C ALA A 231 -8.17 18.32 2.14
N GLY A 232 -7.44 18.43 3.26
CA GLY A 232 -7.87 17.93 4.56
C GLY A 232 -7.69 16.43 4.79
N LEU A 233 -7.47 15.61 3.75
CA LEU A 233 -7.24 14.17 3.91
C LEU A 233 -5.87 13.89 4.54
N CYS A 234 -5.76 12.84 5.37
CA CYS A 234 -4.48 12.40 5.91
C CYS A 234 -3.67 11.60 4.85
N PRO A 235 -2.37 11.91 4.62
CA PRO A 235 -1.48 11.14 3.74
C PRO A 235 -1.45 9.64 4.00
N THR A 236 -1.41 9.22 5.27
CA THR A 236 -1.40 7.80 5.64
C THR A 236 -2.70 7.11 5.23
N LEU A 237 -3.83 7.78 5.39
CA LEU A 237 -5.14 7.25 5.00
C LEU A 237 -5.22 7.10 3.48
N MET A 238 -4.76 8.12 2.74
CA MET A 238 -4.65 8.06 1.29
C MET A 238 -3.75 6.91 0.83
N ASN A 239 -2.60 6.69 1.46
CA ASN A 239 -1.73 5.56 1.12
C ASN A 239 -2.46 4.23 1.21
N VAL A 240 -3.23 3.99 2.29
CA VAL A 240 -4.04 2.77 2.41
C VAL A 240 -5.13 2.70 1.33
N ALA A 241 -5.68 3.83 0.91
CA ALA A 241 -6.74 3.90 -0.09
C ALA A 241 -6.25 3.62 -1.52
N ILE A 242 -5.00 3.93 -1.86
CA ILE A 242 -4.46 3.88 -3.24
C ILE A 242 -4.70 2.54 -3.96
N PRO A 243 -4.39 1.36 -3.38
CA PRO A 243 -4.61 0.08 -4.06
C PRO A 243 -6.06 -0.13 -4.51
N TYR A 244 -7.01 0.29 -3.68
CA TYR A 244 -8.44 0.19 -3.95
C TYR A 244 -8.89 1.21 -4.99
N ILE A 245 -8.35 2.44 -4.92
CA ILE A 245 -8.57 3.48 -5.93
C ILE A 245 -8.12 2.98 -7.31
N ILE A 246 -6.90 2.45 -7.41
CA ILE A 246 -6.35 1.90 -8.66
C ILE A 246 -7.22 0.76 -9.18
N THR A 247 -7.70 -0.12 -8.29
CA THR A 247 -8.63 -1.20 -8.65
C THR A 247 -9.91 -0.64 -9.30
N PHE A 248 -10.54 0.35 -8.68
CA PHE A 248 -11.78 0.94 -9.19
C PHE A 248 -11.59 1.78 -10.46
N GLN A 249 -10.50 2.55 -10.57
CA GLN A 249 -10.18 3.33 -11.76
C GLN A 249 -10.02 2.45 -13.01
N ASN A 250 -9.50 1.25 -12.82
CA ASN A 250 -9.29 0.28 -13.89
C ASN A 250 -10.45 -0.72 -14.00
N GLY A 251 -11.66 -0.34 -13.59
CA GLY A 251 -12.86 -1.13 -13.83
C GLY A 251 -13.09 -2.30 -12.87
N GLY A 252 -12.14 -2.61 -11.97
CA GLY A 252 -12.24 -3.71 -11.01
C GLY A 252 -13.34 -3.50 -9.96
N TYR A 253 -13.68 -4.57 -9.25
CA TYR A 253 -14.77 -4.59 -8.26
C TYR A 253 -14.61 -5.71 -7.22
N PHE A 254 -15.10 -5.46 -6.00
CA PHE A 254 -14.90 -6.35 -4.86
C PHE A 254 -16.11 -7.28 -4.68
N LYS A 255 -16.15 -8.37 -5.44
CA LYS A 255 -17.26 -9.35 -5.49
C LYS A 255 -17.69 -9.92 -4.13
N TRP A 256 -16.79 -9.93 -3.15
CA TRP A 256 -17.06 -10.40 -1.79
C TRP A 256 -17.89 -9.41 -0.97
N ARG A 257 -18.10 -8.17 -1.44
CA ARG A 257 -18.99 -7.20 -0.81
C ARG A 257 -20.45 -7.42 -1.20
N LYS A 258 -21.34 -6.98 -0.29
CA LYS A 258 -22.77 -6.82 -0.61
C LYS A 258 -22.97 -5.76 -1.69
N ASP A 259 -22.26 -4.63 -1.56
CA ASP A 259 -22.13 -3.62 -2.60
C ASP A 259 -20.75 -3.72 -3.24
N ILE A 260 -20.69 -4.25 -4.46
CA ILE A 260 -19.43 -4.51 -5.18
C ILE A 260 -18.67 -3.23 -5.56
N HIS A 261 -19.32 -2.07 -5.47
CA HIS A 261 -18.76 -0.76 -5.76
C HIS A 261 -18.19 -0.05 -4.53
N THR A 262 -18.15 -0.73 -3.39
CA THR A 262 -17.49 -0.21 -2.19
C THR A 262 -16.42 -1.15 -1.65
N VAL A 263 -15.51 -0.60 -0.86
CA VAL A 263 -14.56 -1.37 -0.07
C VAL A 263 -14.23 -0.61 1.20
N GLU A 264 -14.14 -1.33 2.31
CA GLU A 264 -13.76 -0.78 3.60
C GLU A 264 -12.30 -1.06 3.87
N ALA A 265 -11.62 -0.08 4.45
CA ALA A 265 -10.28 -0.20 4.97
C ALA A 265 -10.16 0.64 6.25
N GLN A 266 -9.04 0.52 6.95
CA GLN A 266 -8.71 1.39 8.07
C GLN A 266 -7.26 1.88 8.02
N CYS A 267 -7.03 3.05 8.62
CA CYS A 267 -5.68 3.56 8.78
C CYS A 267 -4.84 2.62 9.68
N PRO A 268 -3.51 2.59 9.50
CA PRO A 268 -2.65 1.70 10.27
C PRO A 268 -2.45 2.16 11.72
N ASN A 269 -3.03 3.27 12.17
CA ASN A 269 -2.92 3.66 13.57
C ASN A 269 -3.81 2.78 14.45
N SER A 270 -3.20 1.92 15.27
CA SER A 270 -3.93 1.07 16.21
C SER A 270 -4.68 1.85 17.30
N GLU A 271 -4.29 3.09 17.62
CA GLU A 271 -4.98 3.90 18.64
C GLU A 271 -6.21 4.66 18.11
N SER A 272 -6.19 5.11 16.86
CA SER A 272 -7.33 5.85 16.27
C SER A 272 -8.25 4.96 15.43
N CYS A 273 -7.70 3.89 14.83
CA CYS A 273 -8.37 2.97 13.90
C CYS A 273 -9.47 3.66 13.07
N VAL A 274 -9.06 4.68 12.28
CA VAL A 274 -9.98 5.42 11.41
C VAL A 274 -10.38 4.48 10.28
N ALA A 275 -11.59 3.95 10.35
CA ALA A 275 -12.17 3.12 9.30
C ALA A 275 -12.89 3.99 8.27
N PHE A 276 -12.70 3.68 7.01
CA PHE A 276 -13.27 4.42 5.90
C PHE A 276 -13.76 3.47 4.80
N GLU A 277 -14.66 3.98 3.98
CA GLU A 277 -15.21 3.27 2.83
C GLU A 277 -14.87 4.05 1.56
N ILE A 278 -14.27 3.38 0.60
CA ILE A 278 -14.06 3.92 -0.74
C ILE A 278 -15.25 3.49 -1.58
N ARG A 279 -15.85 4.43 -2.31
CA ARG A 279 -17.03 4.20 -3.13
C ARG A 279 -16.77 4.60 -4.56
N ARG A 280 -17.15 3.71 -5.48
CA ARG A 280 -17.27 3.98 -6.90
C ARG A 280 -18.73 4.23 -7.25
N ASP A 281 -18.96 5.27 -8.03
CA ASP A 281 -20.27 5.48 -8.63
C ASP A 281 -20.52 4.44 -9.74
N PRO A 282 -21.61 3.65 -9.68
CA PRO A 282 -21.86 2.59 -10.66
C PRO A 282 -21.99 3.11 -12.10
N SER A 283 -22.54 4.31 -12.28
CA SER A 283 -22.63 4.94 -13.60
C SER A 283 -21.30 5.51 -14.10
N GLY A 284 -20.28 5.63 -13.24
CA GLY A 284 -19.04 6.33 -13.56
C GLY A 284 -19.19 7.83 -13.73
N ALA A 285 -20.38 8.39 -13.48
CA ALA A 285 -20.69 9.80 -13.66
C ALA A 285 -20.11 10.66 -12.53
N LYS A 286 -19.94 10.08 -11.34
CA LYS A 286 -19.36 10.76 -10.17
C LYS A 286 -17.94 10.29 -9.91
N PRO A 287 -17.06 11.18 -9.39
CA PRO A 287 -15.72 10.80 -8.96
C PRO A 287 -15.77 9.73 -7.85
N LEU A 288 -14.67 8.98 -7.72
CA LEU A 288 -14.48 8.12 -6.55
C LEU A 288 -14.57 8.97 -5.28
N SER A 289 -15.11 8.38 -4.22
CA SER A 289 -15.20 9.05 -2.93
C SER A 289 -14.68 8.16 -1.81
N LEU A 290 -14.23 8.80 -0.74
CA LEU A 290 -13.84 8.18 0.51
C LEU A 290 -14.69 8.76 1.62
N VAL A 291 -15.37 7.91 2.36
CA VAL A 291 -16.24 8.29 3.47
C VAL A 291 -15.66 7.75 4.77
N ILE A 292 -15.40 8.61 5.74
CA ILE A 292 -15.01 8.16 7.08
C ILE A 292 -16.22 7.50 7.73
N LYS A 293 -16.10 6.20 8.02
CA LYS A 293 -17.18 5.38 8.56
C LYS A 293 -17.14 5.29 10.07
N GLN A 294 -15.94 5.24 10.64
CA GLN A 294 -15.75 5.09 12.08
C GLN A 294 -14.42 5.69 12.52
N VAL A 295 -14.39 6.28 13.71
CA VAL A 295 -13.13 6.71 14.37
C VAL A 295 -13.08 6.10 15.78
N ARG A 296 -12.26 5.05 15.97
CA ARG A 296 -12.11 4.39 17.28
C ARG A 296 -10.94 5.01 18.02
N GLY A 297 -11.14 6.17 18.63
CA GLY A 297 -10.13 6.87 19.43
C GLY A 297 -9.94 8.33 19.02
N LYS A 298 -8.80 8.92 19.38
CA LYS A 298 -8.48 10.31 18.98
C LYS A 298 -7.69 10.30 17.69
N CYS A 299 -8.31 10.70 16.57
CA CYS A 299 -7.59 10.93 15.32
C CYS A 299 -6.75 12.22 15.43
N PRO A 300 -5.41 12.19 15.21
CA PRO A 300 -4.60 13.40 15.26
C PRO A 300 -4.95 14.43 14.17
N LYS A 301 -5.36 13.97 12.99
CA LYS A 301 -5.88 14.83 11.91
C LYS A 301 -7.30 15.33 12.18
N ALA A 302 -7.89 14.93 13.31
CA ALA A 302 -9.24 15.25 13.74
C ALA A 302 -10.32 14.81 12.73
N HIS A 303 -10.06 13.75 11.95
CA HIS A 303 -11.09 13.15 11.09
C HIS A 303 -12.31 12.75 11.90
N ARG A 304 -13.49 12.91 11.28
CA ARG A 304 -14.80 12.65 11.91
C ARG A 304 -15.63 11.72 11.06
N GLU A 305 -16.47 10.93 11.72
CA GLU A 305 -17.46 10.09 11.03
C GLU A 305 -18.35 10.95 10.13
N GLY A 306 -18.61 10.46 8.91
CA GLY A 306 -19.39 11.18 7.90
C GLY A 306 -18.60 12.15 7.04
N GLU A 307 -17.33 12.44 7.33
CA GLU A 307 -16.47 13.21 6.41
C GLU A 307 -16.36 12.49 5.05
N ILE A 308 -16.46 13.26 3.97
CA ILE A 308 -16.40 12.76 2.60
C ILE A 308 -15.30 13.49 1.84
N PHE A 309 -14.45 12.73 1.17
CA PHE A 309 -13.42 13.23 0.27
C PHE A 309 -13.72 12.72 -1.14
N HIS A 310 -13.74 13.62 -2.11
CA HIS A 310 -13.91 13.28 -3.52
C HIS A 310 -12.56 13.31 -4.22
N PHE A 311 -12.30 12.30 -5.06
CA PHE A 311 -11.05 12.22 -5.82
C PHE A 311 -11.28 12.67 -7.26
N ASP A 312 -10.75 13.84 -7.59
CA ASP A 312 -10.70 14.36 -8.95
C ASP A 312 -9.34 14.04 -9.58
N PHE A 313 -9.23 12.88 -10.23
CA PHE A 313 -7.99 12.43 -10.88
C PHE A 313 -7.58 13.25 -12.10
N SER A 314 -8.41 14.21 -12.56
CA SER A 314 -7.96 15.19 -13.54
C SER A 314 -6.99 16.22 -12.94
N LYS A 315 -7.06 16.43 -11.62
CA LYS A 315 -6.23 17.40 -10.87
C LYS A 315 -5.25 16.73 -9.93
N LEU A 316 -5.57 15.52 -9.47
CA LEU A 316 -4.67 14.69 -8.70
C LEU A 316 -3.59 14.10 -9.61
N ILE A 317 -2.36 14.12 -9.12
CA ILE A 317 -1.32 13.27 -9.67
C ILE A 317 -1.77 11.80 -9.65
N CYS A 318 -1.38 11.06 -10.68
CA CYS A 318 -1.50 9.62 -10.83
C CYS A 318 -1.38 8.90 -9.46
N PRO A 319 -2.42 8.17 -8.98
CA PRO A 319 -2.38 7.47 -7.68
C PRO A 319 -1.18 6.53 -7.54
N HIS A 320 -0.69 6.05 -8.68
CA HIS A 320 0.50 5.24 -8.76
C HIS A 320 1.75 6.01 -8.31
N LEU A 321 1.92 7.29 -8.71
CA LEU A 321 3.01 8.13 -8.24
C LEU A 321 2.93 8.39 -6.72
N PHE A 322 1.73 8.63 -6.19
CA PHE A 322 1.54 8.80 -4.74
C PHE A 322 1.99 7.57 -3.93
N SER A 323 1.72 6.36 -4.42
CA SER A 323 2.18 5.13 -3.76
C SER A 323 3.70 5.07 -3.63
N ARG A 324 4.43 5.70 -4.57
CA ARG A 324 5.89 5.77 -4.57
C ARG A 324 6.42 6.90 -3.72
N LEU A 325 5.75 8.03 -3.72
CA LEU A 325 6.11 9.20 -2.93
C LEU A 325 6.03 8.94 -1.42
N PHE A 326 4.97 8.27 -0.98
CA PHE A 326 4.61 8.25 0.43
C PHE A 326 5.72 7.71 1.37
N PRO A 327 6.41 6.59 1.08
CA PRO A 327 7.54 6.13 1.89
C PRO A 327 8.69 7.15 2.01
N TYR A 328 8.93 7.95 0.98
CA TYR A 328 9.99 8.96 0.97
C TYR A 328 9.57 10.22 1.72
N LEU A 329 8.32 10.67 1.57
CA LEU A 329 7.78 11.78 2.35
C LEU A 329 7.84 11.47 3.84
N LEU A 330 7.47 10.23 4.20
CA LEU A 330 7.56 9.73 5.56
C LEU A 330 8.99 9.78 6.10
N PHE A 331 9.95 9.34 5.29
CA PHE A 331 11.36 9.34 5.64
C PHE A 331 11.93 10.74 5.86
N LEU A 332 11.62 11.68 4.96
CA LEU A 332 12.13 13.06 5.02
C LEU A 332 11.54 13.88 6.18
N GLU A 333 10.31 13.59 6.60
CA GLU A 333 9.71 14.22 7.77
C GLU A 333 10.29 13.68 9.09
N LEU A 334 10.61 12.40 9.16
CA LEU A 334 11.25 11.82 10.35
C LEU A 334 12.74 12.11 10.46
N HIS A 335 13.38 12.39 9.32
CA HIS A 335 14.80 12.70 9.25
C HIS A 335 15.03 14.09 8.64
N PRO A 336 14.56 15.18 9.29
CA PRO A 336 14.71 16.53 8.77
C PRO A 336 16.18 16.98 8.65
N GLU A 337 17.11 16.30 9.32
CA GLU A 337 18.56 16.46 9.16
C GLU A 337 19.08 15.93 7.81
N ARG A 338 18.34 15.00 7.18
CA ARG A 338 18.72 14.34 5.92
C ARG A 338 18.15 15.06 4.70
N LYS A 339 18.09 16.39 4.73
CA LYS A 339 17.53 17.20 3.63
C LYS A 339 18.26 16.98 2.31
N GLU A 340 19.54 16.57 2.30
CA GLU A 340 20.25 16.24 1.05
C GLU A 340 19.55 15.11 0.27
N TYR A 341 18.90 14.17 0.96
CA TYR A 341 18.15 13.08 0.32
C TYR A 341 16.87 13.58 -0.36
N ALA A 342 16.40 14.80 -0.03
CA ALA A 342 15.23 15.40 -0.66
C ALA A 342 15.55 16.23 -1.91
N GLN A 343 16.82 16.40 -2.28
CA GLN A 343 17.21 17.24 -3.43
C GLN A 343 17.32 16.45 -4.75
N GLY A 344 17.09 15.13 -4.72
CA GLY A 344 17.45 14.23 -5.82
C GLY A 344 16.56 13.01 -6.00
N ILE A 345 15.37 12.94 -5.39
CA ILE A 345 14.50 11.76 -5.55
C ILE A 345 13.82 11.86 -6.90
N LEU A 346 14.45 11.25 -7.89
CA LEU A 346 13.87 11.00 -9.19
C LEU A 346 12.81 9.89 -9.05
N LEU A 347 11.62 10.16 -9.55
CA LEU A 347 10.48 9.27 -9.59
C LEU A 347 10.06 9.16 -11.04
N GLU A 348 9.67 7.99 -11.48
CA GLU A 348 9.10 7.79 -12.80
C GLU A 348 7.62 7.51 -12.67
N ASP A 349 6.82 8.03 -13.60
CA ASP A 349 5.44 7.55 -13.74
C ASP A 349 5.50 6.06 -14.10
N PRO A 350 4.92 5.17 -13.29
CA PRO A 350 5.02 3.74 -13.53
C PRO A 350 4.23 3.27 -14.75
N LEU A 351 3.36 4.11 -15.33
CA LEU A 351 2.51 3.82 -16.49
C LEU A 351 2.78 4.71 -17.71
N GLN A 352 3.66 5.71 -17.59
CA GLN A 352 4.01 6.60 -18.71
C GLN A 352 5.52 6.60 -18.93
N ASP A 353 5.93 5.96 -20.03
CA ASP A 353 7.33 5.88 -20.41
C ASP A 353 7.94 7.28 -20.61
N GLY A 354 9.07 7.53 -19.95
CA GLY A 354 9.83 8.78 -20.08
C GLY A 354 9.37 9.91 -19.15
N VAL A 355 8.22 9.78 -18.48
CA VAL A 355 7.76 10.80 -17.54
C VAL A 355 8.49 10.65 -16.21
N LYS A 356 9.33 11.65 -15.92
CA LYS A 356 10.17 11.72 -14.74
C LYS A 356 9.78 12.92 -13.88
N TYR A 357 9.86 12.75 -12.57
CA TYR A 357 9.49 13.71 -11.56
C TYR A 357 10.61 13.80 -10.54
N LEU A 358 11.04 15.01 -10.22
CA LEU A 358 11.97 15.26 -9.14
C LEU A 358 11.19 15.77 -7.94
N LEU A 359 11.16 15.00 -6.85
CA LEU A 359 10.65 15.48 -5.58
C LEU A 359 11.70 16.42 -4.97
N THR A 360 11.31 17.66 -4.70
CA THR A 360 12.13 18.66 -4.02
C THR A 360 11.42 19.14 -2.76
N ARG A 361 12.18 19.36 -1.68
CA ARG A 361 11.68 20.05 -0.50
C ARG A 361 11.81 21.56 -0.73
N ALA A 362 10.70 22.30 -0.68
CA ALA A 362 10.71 23.75 -0.62
C ALA A 362 11.44 24.15 0.67
N VAL A 363 12.56 24.86 0.51
CA VAL A 363 13.40 25.33 1.62
C VAL A 363 12.66 26.40 2.42
#